data_AF-A0A519K9V8-F1
#
_entry.id   AF-A0A519K9V8-F1
#
_cell.length_a   1.000
_cell.length_b   1.000
_cell.length_c   1.000
_cell.angle_alpha   90.00
_cell.angle_beta   90.00
_cell.angle_gamma   90.00
#
_symmetry.space_group_name_H-M   'P 1'
#
loop_
_entity.id
_entity.type
_entity.pdbx_description
1 polymer ?
#
loop_
_entity_poly.entity_id
_entity_poly.type
_entity_poly.pdbx_seq_one_letter_code
_entity_poly.pdbx_strand_id
1 'polypeptide(L)'
;MNFPISITPADAEMTVLLKAVSLLNSYKLAGFDTPKKFVEIVCEYFGEYGDYDGQQKLKAFWAARVKDEKLNNDLQRVLILIGK
;
A
#
# COMPACT_ATOMS: atom_id res chain seq x y z
N MET A 1 1.84 -15.13 23.30
CA MET A 1 2.26 -15.74 22.02
C MET A 1 1.47 -15.07 20.92
N ASN A 2 2.14 -14.50 19.91
CA ASN A 2 1.47 -13.99 18.72
C ASN A 2 1.48 -15.13 17.70
N PHE A 3 0.31 -15.67 17.35
CA PHE A 3 0.24 -16.69 16.31
C PHE A 3 0.28 -16.01 14.95
N PRO A 4 1.22 -16.35 14.06
CA PRO A 4 1.27 -15.76 12.73
C PRO A 4 0.00 -16.15 11.98
N ILE A 5 -0.73 -15.14 11.48
CA ILE A 5 -1.84 -15.35 10.55
C ILE A 5 -1.24 -15.57 9.16
N SER A 6 -1.55 -16.70 8.54
CA SER A 6 -1.19 -16.99 7.15
C SER A 6 -2.42 -16.90 6.27
N ILE A 7 -2.29 -16.25 5.12
CA ILE A 7 -3.35 -16.15 4.11
C ILE A 7 -2.83 -16.79 2.83
N THR A 8 -3.49 -17.84 2.37
CA THR A 8 -3.21 -18.46 1.06
C THR A 8 -4.19 -17.91 0.04
N PRO A 9 -3.73 -17.24 -1.02
CA PRO A 9 -4.63 -16.70 -2.05
C PRO A 9 -5.25 -17.84 -2.85
N ALA A 10 -6.55 -17.74 -3.12
CA ALA A 10 -7.29 -18.72 -3.93
C ALA A 10 -7.10 -18.50 -5.44
N ASP A 11 -6.74 -17.27 -5.85
CA ASP A 11 -6.60 -16.86 -7.25
C ASP A 11 -5.61 -15.69 -7.40
N ALA A 12 -5.42 -15.24 -8.64
CA ALA A 12 -4.52 -14.14 -8.97
C ALA A 12 -4.97 -12.80 -8.36
N GLU A 13 -6.28 -12.52 -8.33
CA GLU A 13 -6.80 -11.29 -7.73
C GLU A 13 -6.55 -11.23 -6.22
N MET A 14 -6.73 -12.35 -5.53
CA MET A 14 -6.42 -12.49 -4.11
C MET A 14 -4.93 -12.41 -3.84
N THR A 15 -4.08 -12.81 -4.79
CA THR A 15 -2.63 -12.61 -4.71
C THR A 15 -2.30 -11.11 -4.73
N VAL A 16 -2.94 -10.34 -5.60
CA VAL A 16 -2.77 -8.87 -5.65
C VAL A 16 -3.27 -8.21 -4.37
N LEU A 17 -4.43 -8.63 -3.85
CA LEU A 17 -4.96 -8.09 -2.59
C LEU A 17 -4.07 -8.45 -1.39
N LEU A 18 -3.57 -9.69 -1.33
CA LEU A 18 -2.66 -10.11 -0.28
C LEU A 18 -1.38 -9.25 -0.27
N LYS A 19 -0.83 -8.96 -1.44
CA LYS A 19 0.31 -8.04 -1.58
C LYS A 19 -0.05 -6.63 -1.07
N ALA A 20 -1.23 -6.11 -1.43
CA ALA A 20 -1.69 -4.81 -0.98
C ALA A 20 -1.82 -4.73 0.56
N VAL A 21 -2.42 -5.73 1.19
CA VAL A 21 -2.56 -5.83 2.65
C VAL A 21 -1.19 -5.92 3.33
N SER A 22 -0.27 -6.72 2.78
CA SER A 22 1.10 -6.83 3.28
C SER A 22 1.84 -5.49 3.23
N LEU A 23 1.75 -4.78 2.10
CA LEU A 23 2.33 -3.43 1.95
C LEU A 23 1.72 -2.44 2.94
N LEU A 24 0.38 -2.42 3.08
CA LEU A 24 -0.30 -1.56 4.05
C LEU A 24 0.20 -1.81 5.48
N ASN A 25 0.38 -3.07 5.86
CA ASN A 25 0.96 -3.41 7.15
C ASN A 25 2.41 -2.89 7.30
N SER A 26 3.24 -3.03 6.25
CA SER A 26 4.60 -2.48 6.24
C SER A 26 4.63 -0.96 6.40
N TYR A 27 3.73 -0.22 5.76
CA TYR A 27 3.60 1.23 5.99
C TYR A 27 3.21 1.55 7.44
N LYS A 28 2.26 0.82 8.01
CA LYS A 28 1.88 1.01 9.42
C LYS A 28 3.06 0.75 10.37
N LEU A 29 3.83 -0.32 10.10
CA LEU A 29 5.05 -0.62 10.86
C LEU A 29 6.14 0.43 10.67
N ALA A 30 6.22 1.08 9.52
CA ALA A 30 7.12 2.19 9.24
C ALA A 30 6.66 3.54 9.85
N GLY A 31 5.56 3.57 10.61
CA GLY A 31 5.09 4.76 11.31
C GLY A 31 4.09 5.63 10.54
N PHE A 32 3.63 5.18 9.37
CA PHE A 32 2.49 5.80 8.69
C PHE A 32 1.22 5.32 9.39
N ASP A 33 0.73 6.13 10.33
CA ASP A 33 -0.44 5.84 11.16
C ASP A 33 -1.74 6.44 10.60
N THR A 34 -1.63 7.37 9.65
CA THR A 34 -2.76 8.10 9.08
C THR A 34 -2.73 8.06 7.54
N PRO A 35 -3.91 8.04 6.89
CA PRO A 35 -3.98 8.08 5.43
C PRO A 35 -3.33 9.35 4.85
N LYS A 36 -3.38 10.47 5.59
CA LYS A 36 -2.80 11.74 5.15
C LYS A 36 -1.28 11.63 4.95
N LYS A 37 -0.54 11.19 5.98
CA LYS A 37 0.92 11.01 5.90
C LYS A 37 1.31 10.02 4.80
N PHE A 38 0.54 8.95 4.63
CA PHE A 38 0.74 7.98 3.57
C PHE A 38 0.55 8.58 2.17
N VAL A 39 -0.53 9.34 1.96
CA VAL A 39 -0.77 10.01 0.68
C VAL A 39 0.34 11.01 0.37
N GLU A 40 0.73 11.81 1.36
CA GLU A 40 1.81 12.81 1.22
C GLU A 40 3.13 12.15 0.76
N ILE A 41 3.60 11.11 1.45
CA ILE A 41 4.87 10.46 1.08
C ILE A 41 4.82 9.80 -0.30
N VAL A 42 3.70 9.19 -0.67
CA VAL A 42 3.60 8.54 -1.97
C VAL A 42 3.59 9.58 -3.09
N CYS A 43 2.88 10.69 -2.90
CA CYS A 43 2.87 11.80 -3.85
C CYS A 43 4.25 12.48 -4.01
N GLU A 44 5.05 12.54 -2.94
CA GLU A 44 6.42 13.07 -3.00
C GLU A 44 7.33 12.25 -3.94
N TYR A 45 7.21 10.91 -3.91
CA TYR A 45 8.01 10.03 -4.77
C TYR A 45 7.39 9.80 -6.16
N PHE A 46 6.05 9.81 -6.25
CA PHE A 46 5.30 9.50 -7.44
C PHE A 46 4.22 10.56 -7.67
N GLY A 47 4.59 11.65 -8.35
CA GLY A 47 3.71 12.78 -8.62
C GLY A 47 2.44 12.44 -9.40
N GLU A 48 2.40 11.29 -10.10
CA GLU A 48 1.19 10.78 -10.78
C GLU A 48 0.03 10.49 -9.81
N TYR A 49 0.30 10.32 -8.52
CA TYR A 49 -0.75 10.17 -7.51
C TYR A 49 -1.19 11.49 -6.86
N GLY A 50 -0.60 12.61 -7.28
CA GLY A 50 -0.84 13.93 -6.71
C GLY A 50 -2.18 14.55 -7.10
N ASP A 51 -2.80 14.09 -8.19
CA ASP A 51 -4.11 14.55 -8.63
C ASP A 51 -5.27 13.91 -7.82
N TYR A 52 -6.51 14.35 -8.09
CA TYR A 52 -7.68 13.88 -7.34
C TYR A 52 -7.85 12.36 -7.46
N ASP A 53 -7.76 11.80 -8.67
CA ASP A 53 -7.99 10.37 -8.92
C ASP A 53 -6.90 9.50 -8.30
N GLY A 54 -5.64 9.94 -8.40
CA GLY A 54 -4.49 9.34 -7.75
C GLY A 54 -4.64 9.29 -6.23
N GLN A 55 -5.03 10.41 -5.61
CA GLN A 55 -5.28 10.46 -4.17
C GLN A 55 -6.47 9.57 -3.76
N GLN A 56 -7.52 9.45 -4.58
CA GLN A 56 -8.63 8.53 -4.29
C GLN A 56 -8.18 7.07 -4.36
N LYS A 57 -7.33 6.70 -5.33
CA LYS A 57 -6.72 5.36 -5.39
C LYS A 57 -5.90 5.05 -4.14
N LEU A 58 -5.08 6.00 -3.67
CA LEU A 58 -4.28 5.84 -2.45
C LEU A 58 -5.17 5.70 -1.20
N LYS A 59 -6.25 6.47 -1.09
CA LYS A 59 -7.22 6.32 0.01
C LYS A 59 -7.94 4.98 -0.03
N ALA A 60 -8.30 4.50 -1.22
CA ALA A 60 -8.91 3.18 -1.38
C ALA A 60 -7.93 2.05 -1.03
N PHE A 61 -6.65 2.20 -1.37
CA PHE A 61 -5.58 1.29 -0.94
C PHE A 61 -5.46 1.27 0.59
N TRP A 62 -5.46 2.45 1.23
CA TRP A 62 -5.40 2.57 2.68
C TRP A 62 -6.57 1.87 3.39
N ALA A 63 -7.75 1.87 2.76
CA ALA A 63 -8.92 1.15 3.23
C ALA A 63 -8.86 -0.37 2.95
N ALA A 64 -7.76 -0.89 2.39
CA ALA A 64 -7.56 -2.27 1.94
C ALA A 64 -8.61 -2.74 0.91
N ARG A 65 -9.01 -1.85 -0.01
CA ARG A 65 -10.07 -2.10 -1.01
C ARG A 65 -9.57 -2.17 -2.45
N VAL A 66 -8.25 -2.11 -2.66
CA VAL A 66 -7.68 -2.00 -4.02
C VAL A 66 -6.94 -3.27 -4.40
N LYS A 67 -7.28 -3.78 -5.59
CA LYS A 67 -6.56 -4.83 -6.30
C LYS A 67 -5.89 -4.20 -7.52
N ASP A 68 -4.73 -3.59 -7.33
CA ASP A 68 -4.00 -2.91 -8.39
C ASP A 68 -2.51 -3.28 -8.30
N GLU A 69 -2.04 -4.00 -9.31
CA GLU A 69 -0.67 -4.50 -9.36
C GLU A 69 0.35 -3.37 -9.58
N LYS A 70 0.02 -2.39 -10.44
CA LYS A 70 0.88 -1.23 -10.68
C LYS A 70 1.05 -0.45 -9.39
N LEU A 71 -0.07 -0.15 -8.71
CA LEU A 71 -0.04 0.56 -7.44
C LEU A 71 0.79 -0.21 -6.40
N ASN A 72 0.60 -1.52 -6.27
CA ASN A 72 1.41 -2.33 -5.36
C ASN A 72 2.92 -2.24 -5.66
N ASN A 73 3.31 -2.22 -6.93
CA ASN A 73 4.71 -2.11 -7.33
C ASN A 73 5.28 -0.72 -7.02
N ASP A 74 4.51 0.35 -7.26
CA ASP A 74 4.93 1.72 -6.94
C ASP A 74 5.08 1.91 -5.42
N LEU A 75 4.11 1.43 -4.64
CA LEU A 75 4.15 1.48 -3.17
C LEU A 75 5.30 0.66 -2.59
N GLN A 76 5.61 -0.50 -3.17
CA GLN A 76 6.78 -1.28 -2.78
C GLN A 76 8.09 -0.49 -3.01
N ARG A 77 8.18 0.28 -4.11
CA ARG A 77 9.33 1.15 -4.38
C ARG A 77 9.44 2.28 -3.35
N VAL A 78 8.34 2.92 -2.99
CA VAL A 78 8.33 3.93 -1.92
C VAL A 78 8.88 3.35 -0.61
N LEU A 79 8.41 2.16 -0.18
CA LEU A 79 8.93 1.51 1.03
C LEU A 79 10.45 1.26 0.99
N ILE A 80 10.99 0.89 -0.18
CA ILE A 80 12.44 0.71 -0.37
C ILE A 80 13.17 2.06 -0.29
N LEU A 81 12.57 3.15 -0.75
CA LEU A 81 13.17 4.48 -0.75
C LEU A 81 13.17 5.13 0.65
N ILE A 82 12.14 4.89 1.47
CA ILE A 82 12.06 5.44 2.84
C ILE A 82 12.86 4.63 3.87
N GLY A 83 13.14 3.35 3.58
CA GLY A 83 13.92 2.47 4.44
C GLY A 83 15.43 2.51 4.17
N LYS A 84 15.88 3.36 3.25
CA LYS A 84 17.28 3.67 2.96
C LYS A 84 17.65 4.99 3.63
#